data_AF-A0A5Q3Q9Q3-F1
#
_entry.id   AF-A0A5Q3Q9Q3-F1
#
_cell.length_a   1.000
_cell.length_b   1.000
_cell.length_c   1.000
_cell.angle_alpha   90.00
_cell.angle_beta   90.00
_cell.angle_gamma   90.00
#
_symmetry.space_group_name_H-M   'P 1'
#
loop_
_entity.id
_entity.type
_entity.pdbx_description
1 polymer ?
#
loop_
_entity_poly.entity_id
_entity_poly.type
_entity_poly.pdbx_seq_one_letter_code
_entity_poly.pdbx_strand_id
1 'polypeptide(L)'
;MVQVQAANRHAIRKYEEFCKALDMVRQALDEAQPLIKTINGKATGRMDGWKIPSRQQVEKTYGKARTELDALNQAAKKYEKELISRGWRV
;
A
#
# COMPACT_ATOMS: atom_id res chain seq x y z
N MET A 1 -22.72 19.35 -19.57
CA MET A 1 -21.50 19.95 -18.98
C MET A 1 -21.42 19.83 -17.46
N VAL A 2 -22.49 20.11 -16.70
CA VAL A 2 -22.49 20.05 -15.22
C VAL A 2 -22.18 18.64 -14.66
N GLN A 3 -22.68 17.59 -15.33
CA GLN A 3 -22.52 16.19 -14.90
C GLN A 3 -21.06 15.70 -14.98
N VAL A 4 -20.34 16.07 -16.05
CA VAL A 4 -18.91 15.73 -16.24
C VAL A 4 -18.04 16.43 -15.19
N GLN A 5 -18.34 17.69 -14.86
CA GLN A 5 -17.60 18.42 -13.83
C GLN A 5 -17.82 17.81 -12.44
N ALA A 6 -19.03 17.35 -12.13
CA ALA A 6 -19.32 16.66 -10.86
C ALA A 6 -18.61 15.30 -10.78
N ALA A 7 -18.62 14.52 -11.86
CA ALA A 7 -17.90 13.24 -11.96
C ALA A 7 -16.39 13.43 -11.77
N ASN A 8 -15.80 14.44 -12.42
CA ASN A 8 -14.39 14.77 -12.26
C ASN A 8 -14.04 15.17 -10.83
N ARG A 9 -14.84 16.04 -10.18
CA ARG A 9 -14.60 16.42 -8.78
C ARG A 9 -14.67 15.20 -7.86
N HIS A 10 -15.62 14.29 -8.11
CA HIS A 10 -15.72 13.05 -7.36
C HIS A 10 -14.49 12.16 -7.55
N ALA A 11 -14.04 11.99 -8.80
CA ALA A 11 -12.85 11.22 -9.11
C ALA A 11 -11.59 11.81 -8.47
N ILE A 12 -11.42 13.14 -8.49
CA ILE A 12 -10.26 13.82 -7.86
C ILE A 12 -10.24 13.52 -6.38
N ARG A 13 -11.37 13.70 -5.71
CA ARG A 13 -11.50 13.36 -4.29
C ARG A 13 -11.18 11.90 -4.01
N LYS A 14 -11.68 10.96 -4.82
CA LYS A 14 -11.41 9.53 -4.65
C LYS A 14 -9.94 9.18 -4.85
N TYR A 15 -9.28 9.83 -5.81
CA TYR A 15 -7.84 9.68 -6.02
C TYR A 15 -7.03 10.22 -4.85
N GLU A 16 -7.39 11.39 -4.29
CA GLU A 16 -6.76 11.92 -3.07
C GLU A 16 -6.95 10.99 -1.86
N GLU A 17 -8.15 10.44 -1.67
CA GLU A 17 -8.44 9.43 -0.64
C GLU A 17 -7.56 8.19 -0.82
N PHE A 18 -7.40 7.73 -2.06
CA PHE A 18 -6.52 6.61 -2.41
C PHE A 18 -5.04 6.90 -2.11
N CYS A 19 -4.52 8.08 -2.50
CA CYS A 19 -3.15 8.48 -2.19
C CYS A 19 -2.87 8.51 -0.69
N LYS A 20 -3.81 9.07 0.10
CA LYS A 20 -3.71 9.06 1.57
C LYS A 20 -3.67 7.65 2.13
N ALA A 21 -4.47 6.73 1.58
CA ALA A 21 -4.44 5.32 1.99
C ALA A 21 -3.09 4.65 1.67
N LEU A 22 -2.47 4.95 0.53
CA LEU A 22 -1.12 4.46 0.21
C LEU A 22 -0.07 4.99 1.20
N ASP A 23 -0.15 6.26 1.58
CA ASP A 23 0.75 6.86 2.55
C ASP A 23 0.58 6.23 3.95
N MET A 24 -0.66 5.95 4.36
CA MET A 24 -0.94 5.23 5.61
C MET A 24 -0.33 3.81 5.62
N VAL A 25 -0.46 3.07 4.52
CA VAL A 25 0.13 1.73 4.40
C VAL A 25 1.66 1.82 4.44
N ARG A 26 2.24 2.81 3.78
CA ARG A 26 3.68 3.06 3.81
C ARG A 26 4.17 3.34 5.22
N GLN A 27 3.49 4.22 5.95
CA GLN A 27 3.80 4.53 7.33
C GLN A 27 3.74 3.28 8.21
N ALA A 28 2.68 2.47 8.08
CA ALA A 28 2.55 1.22 8.83
C ALA A 28 3.69 0.23 8.53
N LEU A 29 4.16 0.15 7.28
CA LEU A 29 5.32 -0.67 6.91
C LEU A 29 6.62 -0.10 7.50
N ASP A 30 6.84 1.21 7.43
CA ASP A 30 8.03 1.85 7.99
C ASP A 30 8.09 1.69 9.53
N GLU A 31 6.95 1.75 10.22
CA GLU A 31 6.81 1.45 11.65
C GLU A 31 7.02 -0.04 11.98
N ALA A 32 6.61 -0.94 11.08
CA ALA A 32 6.81 -2.39 11.25
C ALA A 32 8.28 -2.81 11.06
N GLN A 33 9.04 -2.12 10.20
CA GLN A 33 10.42 -2.46 9.89
C GLN A 33 11.34 -2.66 11.13
N PRO A 34 11.39 -1.76 12.12
CA PRO A 34 12.19 -1.96 13.32
C PRO A 34 11.71 -3.15 14.17
N LEU A 35 10.40 -3.44 14.18
CA LEU A 35 9.83 -4.56 14.95
C LEU A 35 10.26 -5.93 14.39
N ILE A 36 10.54 -6.02 13.09
CA ILE A 36 11.06 -7.26 12.49
C ILE A 36 12.43 -7.64 13.10
N LYS A 37 13.23 -6.64 13.48
CA LYS A 37 14.55 -6.86 14.10
C LYS A 37 14.45 -7.37 15.54
N THR A 38 13.33 -7.12 16.22
CA THR A 38 13.11 -7.57 17.60
C THR A 38 12.58 -9.00 17.66
N ILE A 39 12.27 -9.61 16.51
CA ILE A 39 11.92 -11.04 16.41
C ILE A 39 13.15 -11.87 16.77
N ASN A 40 13.28 -12.15 18.06
CA ASN A 40 14.30 -13.02 18.64
C ASN A 40 13.71 -14.42 18.81
N GLY A 41 14.26 -15.39 18.09
CA GLY A 41 13.86 -16.79 18.19
C GLY A 41 13.89 -17.51 16.84
N LYS A 42 14.22 -18.81 16.86
CA LYS A 42 13.77 -19.74 15.82
C LYS A 42 12.23 -19.79 15.87
N ALA A 43 11.54 -20.26 14.83
CA ALA A 43 10.09 -20.48 14.92
C ALA A 43 9.79 -21.47 16.07
N THR A 44 9.61 -20.97 17.28
CA THR A 44 9.51 -21.76 18.50
C THR A 44 8.05 -22.09 18.72
N GLY A 45 7.67 -23.27 18.23
CA GLY A 45 6.49 -23.98 18.71
C GLY A 45 5.17 -23.58 18.04
N ARG A 46 4.34 -24.60 17.83
CA ARG A 46 2.90 -24.43 17.72
C ARG A 46 2.42 -23.94 19.09
N MET A 47 1.96 -22.69 19.20
CA MET A 47 0.95 -22.36 20.20
C MET A 47 -0.37 -22.88 19.64
N ASP A 48 -0.94 -23.94 20.21
CA ASP A 48 -2.30 -24.44 19.91
C ASP A 48 -2.76 -24.29 18.44
N GLY A 49 -2.05 -24.95 17.52
CA GLY A 49 -2.41 -24.99 16.10
C GLY A 49 -1.99 -23.78 15.27
N TRP A 50 -1.52 -22.68 15.87
CA TRP A 50 -0.99 -21.52 15.17
C TRP A 50 0.51 -21.65 14.90
N LYS A 51 0.90 -21.36 13.66
CA LYS A 51 2.30 -21.37 13.22
C LYS A 51 2.87 -19.95 13.31
N ILE A 52 3.78 -19.75 14.24
CA ILE A 52 4.51 -18.48 14.39
C ILE A 52 5.52 -18.38 13.23
N PRO A 53 5.46 -17.34 12.38
CA PRO A 53 6.41 -17.18 11.28
C PRO A 53 7.82 -16.88 11.82
N SER A 54 8.84 -17.41 11.16
CA SER A 54 10.23 -17.07 11.44
C SER A 54 10.52 -15.63 11.02
N ARG A 55 11.54 -15.02 11.62
CA ARG A 55 12.02 -13.69 11.21
C ARG A 55 12.25 -13.59 9.70
N GLN A 56 12.88 -14.59 9.08
CA GLN A 56 13.12 -14.62 7.64
C GLN A 56 11.82 -14.61 6.81
N GLN A 57 10.77 -15.29 7.27
CA GLN A 57 9.46 -15.29 6.62
C GLN A 57 8.80 -13.92 6.73
N VAL A 58 8.90 -13.28 7.89
CA VAL A 58 8.40 -11.91 8.10
C VAL A 58 9.19 -10.91 7.25
N GLU A 59 10.52 -10.97 7.22
CA GLU A 59 11.39 -10.13 6.38
C GLU A 59 11.05 -10.26 4.88
N LYS A 60 10.87 -11.50 4.39
CA LYS A 60 10.47 -11.75 3.00
C LYS A 60 9.09 -11.16 2.67
N THR A 61 8.13 -11.34 3.58
CA THR A 61 6.77 -10.83 3.41
C THR A 61 6.74 -9.30 3.44
N TYR A 62 7.49 -8.69 4.35
CA TYR A 62 7.69 -7.24 4.42
C TYR A 62 8.29 -6.69 3.12
N GLY A 63 9.38 -7.31 2.62
CA GLY A 63 10.00 -6.92 1.36
C GLY A 63 9.02 -6.99 0.18
N LYS A 64 8.25 -8.08 0.09
CA LYS A 64 7.21 -8.23 -0.94
C LYS A 64 6.14 -7.14 -0.83
N ALA A 65 5.61 -6.89 0.37
CA ALA A 65 4.59 -5.86 0.59
C ALA A 65 5.08 -4.47 0.18
N ARG A 66 6.34 -4.13 0.48
CA ARG A 66 6.96 -2.86 0.07
C ARG A 66 7.08 -2.75 -1.45
N THR A 67 7.54 -3.80 -2.12
CA THR A 67 7.63 -3.84 -3.59
C THR A 67 6.25 -3.71 -4.25
N GLU A 68 5.24 -4.41 -3.74
CA GLU A 68 3.88 -4.33 -4.27
C GLU A 68 3.28 -2.93 -4.05
N LEU A 69 3.52 -2.30 -2.90
CA LEU A 69 3.11 -0.93 -2.63
C LEU A 69 3.77 0.07 -3.57
N ASP A 70 5.08 -0.08 -3.81
CA ASP A 70 5.82 0.78 -4.76
C ASP A 70 5.28 0.62 -6.18
N ALA A 71 5.01 -0.61 -6.61
CA ALA A 71 4.42 -0.90 -7.92
C ALA A 71 3.02 -0.26 -8.05
N LEU A 72 2.18 -0.38 -7.02
CA LEU A 72 0.85 0.23 -7.00
C LEU A 72 0.94 1.76 -7.05
N ASN A 73 1.86 2.37 -6.31
CA ASN A 73 2.08 3.82 -6.32
C ASN A 73 2.56 4.31 -7.70
N GLN A 74 3.46 3.58 -8.36
CA GLN A 74 3.90 3.91 -9.72
C GLN A 74 2.77 3.79 -10.74
N ALA A 75 1.95 2.73 -10.66
CA ALA A 75 0.78 2.55 -11.51
C ALA A 75 -0.22 3.70 -11.32
N ALA A 76 -0.48 4.10 -10.08
CA ALA A 76 -1.36 5.22 -9.75
C ALA A 76 -0.85 6.54 -10.35
N LYS A 77 0.43 6.88 -10.18
CA LYS A 77 1.04 8.08 -10.76
C LYS A 77 0.99 8.09 -12.28
N LYS A 78 1.17 6.93 -12.92
CA LYS A 78 1.03 6.80 -14.38
C LYS A 78 -0.41 7.09 -14.80
N TYR A 79 -1.38 6.49 -14.11
CA TYR A 79 -2.80 6.65 -14.41
C TYR A 79 -3.27 8.10 -14.20
N GLU A 80 -2.82 8.76 -13.14
CA GLU A 80 -3.06 10.18 -12.89
C GLU A 80 -2.60 11.04 -14.07
N LYS A 81 -1.37 10.84 -14.56
CA LYS A 81 -0.85 11.59 -15.72
C LYS A 81 -1.72 11.39 -16.96
N GLU A 82 -2.12 10.15 -17.23
CA GLU A 82 -3.02 9.82 -18.35
C GLU A 82 -4.36 10.53 -18.21
N LEU A 83 -4.98 10.50 -17.02
CA LEU A 83 -6.22 11.21 -16.78
C LEU A 83 -6.04 12.72 -16.94
N ILE A 84 -4.97 13.32 -16.39
CA ILE A 84 -4.69 14.77 -16.45
C ILE A 84 -4.54 15.22 -17.90
N SER A 85 -3.78 14.46 -18.71
CA SER A 85 -3.63 14.74 -20.14
C SER A 85 -4.96 14.71 -20.92
N ARG A 86 -5.95 13.95 -20.43
CA ARG A 86 -7.31 13.88 -20.99
C ARG A 86 -8.26 14.92 -20.39
N GLY A 87 -7.76 15.81 -19.52
CA GLY A 87 -8.51 16.86 -18.82
C GLY A 87 -9.42 16.35 -17.70
N TRP A 88 -9.23 15.09 -17.29
CA TRP A 88 -10.16 14.21 -16.56
C TRP A 88 -11.56 14.27 -17.22
N ARG A 89 -11.97 13.20 -17.90
CA ARG A 89 -13.33 13.00 -18.42
C ARG A 89 -13.71 11.59 -18.02
N VAL A 90 -13.97 11.41 -16.73
CA VAL A 90 -14.34 10.12 -16.14
C VAL A 90 -15.74 9.74 -16.57
#